data_AF-A0A1S1QGH7-F1
#
_entry.id   AF-A0A1S1QGH7-F1
#
_cell.length_a   1.000
_cell.length_b   1.000
_cell.length_c   1.000
_cell.angle_alpha   90.00
_cell.angle_beta   90.00
_cell.angle_gamma   90.00
#
_symmetry.space_group_name_H-M   'P 1'
#
loop_
_entity.id
_entity.type
_entity.pdbx_description
1 polymer ?
#
loop_
_entity_poly.entity_id
_entity_poly.type
_entity_poly.pdbx_seq_one_letter_code
_entity_poly.pdbx_strand_id
1 'polypeptide(L)'
;MTMAMEQADREFLDAACLALRASSQGGDPLDALGWWDLLPDLADRDSRMAALALFRAQGRELATSAALGALMAQPFLAVTGHTPGSLIATVNRHSPRRSERVVVLGDVAGRSLLIDRPGQGAGVVDADLVELRPLDLAGRLAIHEVEMDPSAWTPTVEERHASPVRGRGLFLGRLAVALDILGAAEGTLALAVAHAGAREQFGQPIGMFQAVRHLLAWAQTDCVALESAAVTAVRLDEATPPRHDEVLKALAGRNGRRVCERTLQVLGAIGFTAEHSHHHFHSRVLALDALLGTSAELTHALGTWVRQTRTDPAVNAAVLLANPR
;
A
#
# COMPACT_ATOMS: atom_id res chain seq x y z
N MET A 1 17.45 -20.47 9.61
CA MET A 1 17.07 -19.82 8.34
C MET A 1 16.07 -18.67 8.56
N THR A 2 15.09 -18.79 9.46
CA THR A 2 14.08 -17.74 9.75
C THR A 2 14.63 -16.43 10.31
N MET A 3 15.57 -16.47 11.26
CA MET A 3 16.14 -15.24 11.86
C MET A 3 16.96 -14.39 10.88
N ALA A 4 17.75 -15.00 10.00
CA ALA A 4 18.56 -14.27 9.01
C ALA A 4 17.67 -13.60 7.93
N MET A 5 16.53 -14.22 7.64
CA MET A 5 15.55 -13.71 6.68
C MET A 5 14.74 -12.56 7.27
N GLU A 6 14.30 -12.67 8.53
CA GLU A 6 13.71 -11.52 9.26
C GLU A 6 14.71 -10.36 9.41
N GLN A 7 16.01 -10.67 9.48
CA GLN A 7 17.06 -9.66 9.55
C GLN A 7 17.21 -8.90 8.23
N ALA A 8 17.23 -9.60 7.09
CA ALA A 8 17.27 -8.97 5.77
C ALA A 8 16.02 -8.08 5.50
N ASP A 9 14.83 -8.56 5.86
CA ASP A 9 13.59 -7.80 5.73
C ASP A 9 13.63 -6.48 6.53
N ARG A 10 14.20 -6.53 7.75
CA ARG A 10 14.42 -5.33 8.58
C ARG A 10 15.46 -4.39 7.96
N GLU A 11 16.55 -4.93 7.43
CA GLU A 11 17.61 -4.13 6.81
C GLU A 11 17.09 -3.35 5.59
N PHE A 12 16.29 -3.98 4.72
CA PHE A 12 15.64 -3.29 3.60
C PHE A 12 14.68 -2.20 4.07
N LEU A 13 13.86 -2.50 5.09
CA LEU A 13 12.93 -1.53 5.66
C LEU A 13 13.65 -0.31 6.26
N ASP A 14 14.73 -0.55 7.01
CA ASP A 14 15.50 0.52 7.65
C ASP A 14 16.24 1.36 6.60
N ALA A 15 16.83 0.74 5.58
CA ALA A 15 17.45 1.44 4.45
C ALA A 15 16.43 2.31 3.69
N ALA A 16 15.24 1.78 3.42
CA ALA A 16 14.16 2.53 2.79
C ALA A 16 13.68 3.71 3.65
N CYS A 17 13.50 3.52 4.97
CA CYS A 17 13.16 4.61 5.88
C CYS A 17 14.23 5.72 5.86
N LEU A 18 15.50 5.34 5.88
CA LEU A 18 16.62 6.28 5.86
C LEU A 18 16.65 7.09 4.55
N ALA A 19 16.51 6.43 3.41
CA ALA A 19 16.48 7.09 2.10
C ALA A 19 15.29 8.05 1.95
N LEU A 20 14.09 7.65 2.40
CA LEU A 20 12.89 8.50 2.35
C LEU A 20 13.00 9.72 3.27
N ARG A 21 13.69 9.61 4.41
CA ARG A 21 13.99 10.78 5.27
C ARG A 21 15.00 11.72 4.61
N ALA A 22 16.02 11.17 3.96
CA ALA A 22 17.07 11.93 3.30
C ALA A 22 16.57 12.68 2.06
N SER A 23 15.65 12.10 1.28
CA SER A 23 15.10 12.71 0.06
C SER A 23 14.26 13.98 0.28
N SER A 24 13.93 14.30 1.54
CA SER A 24 13.39 15.62 1.91
C SER A 24 14.33 16.80 1.54
N GLN A 25 15.59 16.50 1.17
CA GLN A 25 16.61 17.47 0.76
C GLN A 25 16.80 17.60 -0.77
N GLY A 26 15.97 16.92 -1.59
CA GLY A 26 16.00 16.95 -3.06
C GLY A 26 16.48 15.63 -3.71
N GLY A 27 15.90 15.28 -4.86
CA GLY A 27 16.14 14.03 -5.60
C GLY A 27 15.05 12.97 -5.42
N ASP A 28 14.88 12.07 -6.39
CA ASP A 28 13.90 10.96 -6.29
C ASP A 28 14.44 9.89 -5.32
N PRO A 29 13.76 9.60 -4.18
CA PRO A 29 14.21 8.56 -3.25
C PRO A 29 14.34 7.18 -3.89
N LEU A 30 13.62 6.92 -4.99
CA LEU A 30 13.67 5.65 -5.70
C LEU A 30 15.00 5.47 -6.43
N ASP A 31 15.58 6.54 -6.98
CA ASP A 31 16.90 6.52 -7.62
C ASP A 31 17.99 6.21 -6.60
N ALA A 32 17.95 6.86 -5.44
CA ALA A 32 18.93 6.66 -4.37
C ALA A 32 18.93 5.23 -3.82
N LEU A 33 17.78 4.55 -3.87
CA LEU A 33 17.62 3.16 -3.44
C LEU A 33 17.97 2.14 -4.53
N GLY A 34 18.23 2.56 -5.77
CA GLY A 34 18.30 1.65 -6.91
C GLY A 34 16.99 0.87 -7.09
N TRP A 35 15.86 1.44 -6.65
CA TRP A 35 14.59 0.71 -6.55
C TRP A 35 14.05 0.30 -7.93
N TRP A 36 14.34 1.10 -8.96
CA TRP A 36 13.96 0.80 -10.34
C TRP A 36 14.61 -0.47 -10.89
N ASP A 37 15.82 -0.79 -10.44
CA ASP A 37 16.57 -1.98 -10.87
C ASP A 37 15.96 -3.28 -10.34
N LEU A 38 15.09 -3.20 -9.33
CA LEU A 38 14.36 -4.34 -8.77
C LEU A 38 13.16 -4.76 -9.64
N LEU A 39 12.59 -3.83 -10.43
CA LEU A 39 11.35 -4.07 -11.18
C LEU A 39 11.47 -5.15 -12.26
N PRO A 40 12.56 -5.27 -13.03
CA PRO A 40 12.70 -6.35 -14.01
C PRO A 40 12.66 -7.76 -13.40
N ASP A 41 13.08 -7.93 -12.14
CA ASP A 41 13.28 -9.23 -11.51
C ASP A 41 12.32 -9.51 -10.34
N LEU A 42 11.07 -9.03 -10.39
CA LEU A 42 10.08 -9.29 -9.33
C LEU A 42 9.63 -10.76 -9.24
N ALA A 43 10.10 -11.64 -10.14
CA ALA A 43 9.98 -13.09 -9.99
C ALA A 43 10.94 -13.59 -8.90
N ASP A 44 12.16 -13.02 -8.85
CA ASP A 44 13.06 -13.22 -7.73
C ASP A 44 12.42 -12.73 -6.42
N ARG A 45 12.58 -13.58 -5.40
CA ARG A 45 11.93 -13.38 -4.13
C ARG A 45 12.53 -12.20 -3.38
N ASP A 46 13.85 -12.06 -3.38
CA ASP A 46 14.54 -11.05 -2.58
C ASP A 46 14.33 -9.67 -3.21
N SER A 47 14.37 -9.58 -4.54
CA SER A 47 14.01 -8.39 -5.31
C SER A 47 12.58 -7.94 -5.04
N ARG A 48 11.62 -8.89 -5.02
CA ARG A 48 10.22 -8.59 -4.69
C ARG A 48 10.04 -8.13 -3.24
N MET A 49 10.71 -8.78 -2.28
CA MET A 49 10.68 -8.37 -0.87
C MET A 49 11.25 -6.96 -0.69
N ALA A 50 12.41 -6.67 -1.28
CA ALA A 50 13.05 -5.37 -1.23
C ALA A 50 12.18 -4.28 -1.87
N ALA A 51 11.59 -4.56 -3.03
CA ALA A 51 10.71 -3.62 -3.72
C ALA A 51 9.47 -3.29 -2.87
N LEU A 52 8.90 -4.30 -2.18
CA LEU A 52 7.71 -4.14 -1.35
C LEU A 52 7.98 -3.53 0.03
N ALA A 53 9.19 -3.70 0.59
CA ALA A 53 9.59 -3.10 1.86
C ALA A 53 9.51 -1.56 1.84
N LEU A 54 9.74 -0.95 0.68
CA LEU A 54 9.59 0.48 0.45
C LEU A 54 8.21 1.00 0.90
N PHE A 55 7.13 0.26 0.63
CA PHE A 55 5.78 0.75 0.91
C PHE A 55 5.50 0.83 2.41
N ARG A 56 5.99 -0.14 3.21
CA ARG A 56 5.92 -0.04 4.68
C ARG A 56 6.73 1.14 5.18
N ALA A 57 7.90 1.41 4.59
CA ALA A 57 8.68 2.61 4.90
C ALA A 57 7.92 3.91 4.56
N GLN A 58 7.30 3.99 3.37
CA GLN A 58 6.48 5.13 2.97
C GLN A 58 5.33 5.41 3.94
N GLY A 59 4.67 4.36 4.43
CA GLY A 59 3.64 4.48 5.44
C GLY A 59 4.17 5.05 6.76
N ARG A 60 5.31 4.56 7.25
CA ARG A 60 5.94 5.02 8.50
C ARG A 60 6.40 6.47 8.43
N GLU A 61 6.98 6.85 7.30
CA GLU A 61 7.56 8.18 7.08
C GLU A 61 6.58 9.20 6.50
N LEU A 62 5.33 8.79 6.22
CA LEU A 62 4.34 9.61 5.48
C LEU A 62 4.89 10.12 4.14
N ALA A 63 5.72 9.32 3.49
CA ALA A 63 6.37 9.67 2.22
C ALA A 63 5.55 9.18 1.02
N THR A 64 5.67 9.88 -0.10
CA THR A 64 5.01 9.51 -1.36
C THR A 64 6.02 9.45 -2.49
N SER A 65 5.81 8.51 -3.42
CA SER A 65 6.63 8.28 -4.60
C SER A 65 5.76 7.73 -5.72
N ALA A 66 6.33 7.61 -6.93
CA ALA A 66 5.69 6.97 -8.07
C ALA A 66 5.71 5.42 -8.01
N ALA A 67 6.28 4.83 -6.95
CA ALA A 67 6.56 3.41 -6.86
C ALA A 67 5.31 2.53 -7.00
N LEU A 68 4.16 2.96 -6.47
CA LEU A 68 2.92 2.17 -6.57
C LEU A 68 2.51 1.96 -8.03
N GLY A 69 2.44 3.06 -8.79
CA GLY A 69 2.07 3.00 -10.20
C GLY A 69 3.12 2.27 -11.04
N ALA A 70 4.41 2.45 -10.75
CA ALA A 70 5.47 1.71 -11.43
C ALA A 70 5.41 0.19 -11.16
N LEU A 71 5.17 -0.21 -9.90
CA LEU A 71 5.03 -1.61 -9.52
C LEU A 71 3.82 -2.26 -10.22
N MET A 72 2.71 -1.53 -10.30
CA MET A 72 1.52 -1.99 -11.01
C MET A 72 1.72 -2.03 -12.53
N ALA A 73 2.54 -1.15 -13.10
CA ALA A 73 2.89 -1.12 -14.52
C ALA A 73 3.94 -2.17 -14.90
N GLN A 74 4.68 -2.73 -13.95
CA GLN A 74 5.77 -3.67 -14.21
C GLN A 74 5.39 -4.82 -15.17
N PRO A 75 4.23 -5.48 -15.03
CA PRO A 75 3.84 -6.57 -15.94
C PRO A 75 3.55 -6.11 -17.38
N PHE A 76 3.34 -4.81 -17.59
CA PHE A 76 3.09 -4.21 -18.90
C PHE A 76 4.38 -3.77 -19.61
N LEU A 77 5.52 -3.72 -18.93
CA LEU A 77 6.78 -3.24 -19.53
C LEU A 77 7.18 -4.06 -20.77
N ALA A 78 7.09 -5.39 -20.69
CA ALA A 78 7.41 -6.27 -21.81
C ALA A 78 6.47 -6.08 -23.02
N VAL A 79 5.19 -5.77 -22.78
CA VAL A 79 4.18 -5.60 -23.83
C VAL A 79 4.26 -4.21 -24.46
N THR A 80 4.64 -3.20 -23.68
CA THR A 80 4.70 -1.79 -24.10
C THR A 80 6.08 -1.36 -24.60
N GLY A 81 7.13 -2.15 -24.34
CA GLY A 81 8.52 -1.80 -24.66
C GLY A 81 9.10 -0.66 -23.82
N HIS A 82 8.42 -0.26 -22.74
CA HIS A 82 8.89 0.80 -21.85
C HIS A 82 9.94 0.29 -20.86
N THR A 83 10.81 1.17 -20.39
CA THR A 83 11.80 0.88 -19.36
C THR A 83 11.21 1.04 -17.96
N PRO A 84 11.75 0.35 -16.95
CA PRO A 84 11.42 0.63 -15.55
C PRO A 84 11.51 2.14 -15.24
N GLY A 85 10.53 2.66 -14.51
CA GLY A 85 10.47 4.07 -14.13
C GLY A 85 9.92 5.04 -15.18
N SER A 86 9.83 4.65 -16.45
CA SER A 86 9.24 5.49 -17.50
C SER A 86 7.73 5.28 -17.70
N LEU A 87 7.15 4.23 -17.10
CA LEU A 87 5.73 3.89 -17.20
C LEU A 87 5.11 3.76 -15.80
N ILE A 88 4.05 4.53 -15.54
CA ILE A 88 3.33 4.58 -14.27
C ILE A 88 1.87 4.17 -14.50
N ALA A 89 1.42 3.11 -13.84
CA ALA A 89 0.02 2.71 -13.90
C ALA A 89 -0.85 3.66 -13.09
N THR A 90 -2.00 3.96 -13.68
CA THR A 90 -3.09 4.66 -13.01
C THR A 90 -3.94 3.71 -12.20
N VAL A 91 -4.69 4.25 -11.24
CA VAL A 91 -5.64 3.51 -10.40
C VAL A 91 -7.05 4.01 -10.70
N ASN A 92 -7.92 3.09 -11.05
CA ASN A 92 -9.34 3.38 -11.15
C ASN A 92 -9.96 3.48 -9.75
N ARG A 93 -10.58 4.62 -9.46
CA ARG A 93 -11.29 4.89 -8.23
C ARG A 93 -12.76 5.12 -8.55
N HIS A 94 -13.62 4.30 -7.97
CA HIS A 94 -15.05 4.50 -8.09
C HIS A 94 -15.53 5.61 -7.13
N SER A 95 -16.21 6.63 -7.66
CA SER A 95 -16.92 7.62 -6.85
C SER A 95 -18.43 7.47 -7.04
N PRO A 96 -19.20 7.16 -5.98
CA PRO A 96 -20.66 7.05 -6.07
C PRO A 96 -21.34 8.32 -6.58
N ARG A 97 -20.68 9.48 -6.46
CA ARG A 97 -21.23 10.79 -6.84
C ARG A 97 -20.73 11.33 -8.18
N ARG A 98 -19.59 10.84 -8.70
CA ARG A 98 -18.87 11.49 -9.82
C ARG A 98 -18.32 10.52 -10.87
N SER A 99 -18.94 9.34 -11.02
CA SER A 99 -18.48 8.23 -11.88
C SER A 99 -17.06 7.73 -11.55
N GLU A 100 -16.56 6.76 -12.32
CA GLU A 100 -15.18 6.27 -12.20
C GLU A 100 -14.18 7.40 -12.53
N ARG A 101 -13.18 7.57 -11.68
CA ARG A 101 -12.07 8.51 -11.86
C ARG A 101 -10.76 7.77 -11.93
N VAL A 102 -9.85 8.27 -12.74
CA VAL A 102 -8.49 7.75 -12.88
C VAL A 102 -7.57 8.60 -12.01
N VAL A 103 -6.76 7.97 -11.16
CA VAL A 103 -5.81 8.68 -10.32
C VAL A 103 -4.40 8.13 -10.45
N VAL A 104 -3.41 8.97 -10.17
CA VAL A 104 -1.98 8.60 -10.07
C VAL A 104 -1.44 9.03 -8.72
N LEU A 105 -0.38 8.36 -8.28
CA LEU A 105 0.30 8.64 -7.02
C LEU A 105 1.75 9.04 -7.26
N GLY A 106 2.21 10.06 -6.53
CA GLY A 106 3.57 10.57 -6.61
C GLY A 106 3.80 11.56 -7.75
N ASP A 107 5.07 11.91 -7.91
CA ASP A 107 5.54 12.72 -9.04
C ASP A 107 5.66 11.83 -10.28
N VAL A 108 4.96 12.22 -11.34
CA VAL A 108 4.92 11.50 -12.61
C VAL A 108 5.46 12.32 -13.77
N ALA A 109 6.11 13.47 -13.49
CA ALA A 109 6.68 14.33 -14.52
C ALA A 109 7.69 13.55 -15.39
N GLY A 110 7.61 13.76 -16.71
CA GLY A 110 8.48 13.10 -17.70
C GLY A 110 8.26 11.59 -17.83
N ARG A 111 7.13 11.06 -17.35
CA ARG A 111 6.77 9.64 -17.44
C ARG A 111 5.49 9.44 -18.26
N SER A 112 5.29 8.22 -18.76
CA SER A 112 4.05 7.82 -19.40
C SER A 112 3.07 7.22 -18.39
N LEU A 113 1.79 7.51 -18.55
CA LEU A 113 0.69 6.93 -17.77
C LEU A 113 0.08 5.74 -18.50
N LEU A 114 -0.01 4.61 -17.80
CA LEU A 114 -0.75 3.43 -18.26
C LEU A 114 -2.19 3.48 -17.71
N ILE A 115 -3.15 3.66 -18.61
CA ILE A 115 -4.59 3.72 -18.33
C ILE A 115 -5.24 2.44 -18.88
N ASP A 116 -5.51 1.49 -17.99
CA ASP A 116 -6.14 0.21 -18.32
C ASP A 116 -7.68 0.31 -18.27
N ARG A 117 -8.33 -0.18 -19.31
CA ARG A 117 -9.80 -0.28 -19.42
C ARG A 117 -10.18 -1.74 -19.68
N PRO A 118 -10.55 -2.51 -18.63
CA PRO A 118 -10.92 -3.91 -18.78
C PRO A 118 -11.94 -4.16 -19.89
N GLY A 119 -11.63 -5.09 -20.79
CA GLY A 119 -12.43 -5.40 -21.96
C GLY A 119 -12.12 -4.57 -23.21
N GLN A 120 -11.31 -3.52 -23.10
CA GLN A 120 -10.91 -2.65 -24.22
C GLN A 120 -9.38 -2.62 -24.45
N GLY A 121 -8.58 -3.04 -23.48
CA GLY A 121 -7.12 -2.94 -23.49
C GLY A 121 -6.58 -1.84 -22.59
N ALA A 122 -5.31 -1.49 -22.77
CA ALA A 122 -4.65 -0.40 -22.06
C ALA A 122 -4.12 0.65 -23.03
N GLY A 123 -4.24 1.91 -22.64
CA GLY A 123 -3.66 3.06 -23.36
C GLY A 123 -2.45 3.59 -22.59
N VAL A 124 -1.43 4.02 -23.33
CA VAL A 124 -0.26 4.70 -22.79
C VAL A 124 -0.29 6.14 -23.29
N VAL A 125 -0.27 7.09 -22.34
CA VAL A 125 -0.39 8.52 -22.61
C VAL A 125 0.74 9.23 -21.88
N ASP A 126 1.43 10.17 -22.53
CA ASP A 126 2.43 10.98 -21.86
C ASP A 126 1.78 11.81 -20.73
N ALA A 127 2.39 11.82 -19.53
CA ALA A 127 1.87 12.58 -18.40
C ALA A 127 1.82 14.09 -18.69
N ASP A 128 2.66 14.60 -19.58
CA ASP A 128 2.69 16.02 -19.97
C ASP A 128 1.50 16.40 -20.89
N LEU A 129 0.77 15.40 -21.41
CA LEU A 129 -0.40 15.58 -22.29
C LEU A 129 -1.74 15.46 -21.55
N VAL A 130 -1.72 15.27 -20.23
CA VAL A 130 -2.93 15.20 -19.39
C VAL A 130 -2.92 16.28 -18.32
N GLU A 131 -4.10 16.69 -17.86
CA GLU A 131 -4.20 17.58 -16.72
C GLU A 131 -4.17 16.75 -15.43
N LEU A 132 -3.24 17.07 -14.52
CA LEU A 132 -3.11 16.43 -13.22
C LEU A 132 -3.65 17.33 -12.13
N ARG A 133 -4.86 17.03 -11.67
CA ARG A 133 -5.52 17.79 -10.62
C ARG A 133 -5.19 17.20 -9.24
N PRO A 134 -4.48 17.92 -8.35
CA PRO A 134 -4.17 17.41 -7.03
C PRO A 134 -5.44 17.20 -6.19
N LEU A 135 -5.51 16.08 -5.49
CA LEU A 135 -6.51 15.82 -4.47
C LEU A 135 -5.94 16.23 -3.11
N ASP A 136 -6.54 17.26 -2.50
CA ASP A 136 -6.15 17.71 -1.17
C ASP A 136 -6.58 16.68 -0.11
N LEU A 137 -5.61 15.90 0.33
CA LEU A 137 -5.76 14.86 1.33
C LEU A 137 -4.74 15.10 2.43
N ALA A 138 -5.20 15.17 3.67
CA ALA A 138 -4.30 15.32 4.81
C ALA A 138 -3.33 14.13 4.98
N GLY A 139 -3.46 13.05 4.21
CA GLY A 139 -2.64 11.84 4.26
C GLY A 139 -1.16 11.98 3.85
N ARG A 140 -0.72 13.19 3.47
CA ARG A 140 0.58 13.43 2.80
C ARG A 140 0.83 12.47 1.63
N LEU A 141 -0.27 12.15 0.94
CA LEU A 141 -0.28 11.37 -0.29
C LEU A 141 -0.45 12.35 -1.43
N ALA A 142 0.57 12.44 -2.28
CA ALA A 142 0.46 13.14 -3.56
C ALA A 142 -0.40 12.30 -4.51
N ILE A 143 -1.71 12.47 -4.45
CA ILE A 143 -2.68 11.84 -5.37
C ILE A 143 -3.17 12.89 -6.34
N HIS A 144 -3.10 12.59 -7.63
CA HIS A 144 -3.60 13.46 -8.69
C HIS A 144 -4.70 12.73 -9.46
N GLU A 145 -5.82 13.40 -9.65
CA GLU A 145 -6.84 12.98 -10.61
C GLU A 145 -6.36 13.30 -12.03
N VAL A 146 -6.44 12.30 -12.91
CA VAL A 146 -6.07 12.44 -14.32
C VAL A 146 -7.29 12.92 -15.08
N GLU A 147 -7.25 14.17 -15.52
CA GLU A 147 -8.27 14.78 -16.37
C GLU A 147 -7.78 14.76 -17.83
N MET A 148 -8.53 14.10 -18.70
CA MET A 148 -8.25 14.04 -20.13
C MET A 148 -9.55 13.88 -20.93
N ASP A 149 -9.53 14.31 -22.19
CA ASP A 149 -10.62 14.02 -23.12
C ASP A 149 -10.74 12.50 -23.31
N PRO A 150 -11.92 11.88 -23.12
CA PRO A 150 -12.10 10.45 -23.34
C PRO A 150 -11.68 9.97 -24.74
N SER A 151 -11.75 10.85 -25.75
CA SER A 151 -11.32 10.58 -27.13
C SER A 151 -9.80 10.60 -27.32
N ALA A 152 -9.05 11.21 -26.39
CA ALA A 152 -7.58 11.18 -26.39
C ALA A 152 -7.02 9.85 -25.88
N TRP A 153 -7.85 9.01 -25.26
CA TRP A 153 -7.46 7.64 -24.92
C TRP A 153 -7.68 6.71 -26.12
N THR A 154 -6.63 6.02 -26.53
CA THR A 154 -6.68 4.92 -27.50
C THR A 154 -5.91 3.72 -26.97
N PRO A 155 -6.38 2.48 -27.16
CA PRO A 155 -5.66 1.30 -26.71
C PRO A 155 -4.37 1.14 -27.53
N THR A 156 -3.23 1.34 -26.88
CA THR A 156 -1.90 1.04 -27.44
C THR A 156 -1.48 -0.40 -27.13
N VAL A 157 -2.11 -1.00 -26.12
CA VAL A 157 -2.02 -2.42 -25.77
C VAL A 157 -3.40 -3.05 -25.95
N GLU A 158 -3.53 -3.95 -26.90
CA GLU A 158 -4.79 -4.67 -27.13
C GLU A 158 -5.21 -5.53 -25.93
N GLU A 159 -6.52 -5.70 -25.72
CA GLU A 159 -7.07 -6.46 -24.57
C GLU A 159 -6.50 -7.87 -24.44
N ARG A 160 -6.20 -8.56 -25.57
CA ARG A 160 -5.58 -9.90 -25.54
C ARG A 160 -4.21 -9.93 -24.86
N HIS A 161 -3.48 -8.82 -24.85
CA HIS A 161 -2.17 -8.69 -24.22
C HIS A 161 -2.27 -8.03 -22.84
N ALA A 162 -3.23 -7.11 -22.64
CA ALA A 162 -3.45 -6.47 -21.34
C ALA A 162 -4.06 -7.43 -20.30
N SER A 163 -5.05 -8.24 -20.70
CA SER A 163 -5.81 -9.11 -19.80
C SER A 163 -4.94 -10.08 -18.98
N PRO A 164 -3.96 -10.80 -19.57
CA PRO A 164 -3.12 -11.74 -18.82
C PRO A 164 -2.23 -11.08 -17.76
N VAL A 165 -1.79 -9.84 -17.98
CA VAL A 165 -0.82 -9.15 -17.11
C VAL A 165 -1.48 -8.24 -16.07
N ARG A 166 -2.73 -7.81 -16.33
CA ARG A 166 -3.55 -6.98 -15.42
C ARG A 166 -3.64 -7.56 -14.01
N GLY A 167 -3.90 -8.86 -13.90
CA GLY A 167 -4.04 -9.55 -12.62
C GLY A 167 -2.79 -9.44 -11.76
N ARG A 168 -1.60 -9.56 -12.37
CA ARG A 168 -0.32 -9.41 -11.67
C ARG A 168 -0.10 -7.98 -11.19
N GLY A 169 -0.41 -6.98 -12.01
CA GLY A 169 -0.28 -5.58 -11.61
C GLY A 169 -1.17 -5.25 -10.41
N LEU A 170 -2.44 -5.70 -10.44
CA LEU A 170 -3.38 -5.52 -9.34
C LEU A 170 -2.95 -6.26 -8.06
N PHE A 171 -2.44 -7.48 -8.19
CA PHE A 171 -1.89 -8.26 -7.08
C PHE A 171 -0.75 -7.50 -6.39
N LEU A 172 0.26 -7.07 -7.14
CA LEU A 172 1.40 -6.32 -6.61
C LEU A 172 0.96 -4.99 -5.96
N GLY A 173 0.06 -4.26 -6.61
CA GLY A 173 -0.48 -3.00 -6.08
C GLY A 173 -1.20 -3.18 -4.75
N ARG A 174 -2.00 -4.26 -4.58
CA ARG A 174 -2.70 -4.54 -3.32
C ARG A 174 -1.74 -4.93 -2.19
N LEU A 175 -0.67 -5.68 -2.48
CA LEU A 175 0.38 -5.96 -1.49
C LEU A 175 1.07 -4.68 -1.04
N ALA A 176 1.48 -3.84 -2.00
CA ALA A 176 2.11 -2.55 -1.75
C ALA A 176 1.23 -1.64 -0.88
N VAL A 177 -0.04 -1.46 -1.26
CA VAL A 177 -0.96 -0.62 -0.48
C VAL A 177 -1.21 -1.18 0.93
N ALA A 178 -1.27 -2.51 1.09
CA ALA A 178 -1.42 -3.11 2.41
C ALA A 178 -0.22 -2.84 3.32
N LEU A 179 1.00 -2.91 2.77
CA LEU A 179 2.23 -2.60 3.49
C LEU A 179 2.33 -1.11 3.85
N ASP A 180 1.87 -0.22 2.98
CA ASP A 180 1.79 1.21 3.27
C ASP A 180 0.81 1.50 4.41
N ILE A 181 -0.38 0.88 4.39
CA ILE A 181 -1.33 0.96 5.51
C ILE A 181 -0.71 0.42 6.81
N LEU A 182 0.05 -0.68 6.76
CA LEU A 182 0.77 -1.20 7.92
C LEU A 182 1.74 -0.16 8.48
N GLY A 183 2.59 0.42 7.62
CA GLY A 183 3.55 1.44 8.04
C GLY A 183 2.87 2.66 8.67
N ALA A 184 1.73 3.10 8.10
CA ALA A 184 0.98 4.22 8.63
C ALA A 184 0.34 3.90 10.00
N ALA A 185 -0.19 2.68 10.15
CA ALA A 185 -0.72 2.19 11.43
C ALA A 185 0.37 2.15 12.51
N GLU A 186 1.56 1.65 12.18
CA GLU A 186 2.73 1.66 13.07
C GLU A 186 3.13 3.07 13.49
N GLY A 187 3.09 4.03 12.55
CA GLY A 187 3.33 5.45 12.83
C GLY A 187 2.36 6.03 13.85
N THR A 188 1.04 5.77 13.72
CA THR A 188 0.07 6.20 14.73
C THR A 188 0.28 5.56 16.09
N LEU A 189 0.68 4.28 16.10
CA LEU A 189 0.94 3.55 17.33
C LEU A 189 2.16 4.12 18.05
N ALA A 190 3.23 4.43 17.32
CA ALA A 190 4.41 5.08 17.87
C ALA A 190 4.07 6.45 18.51
N LEU A 191 3.25 7.27 17.85
CA LEU A 191 2.78 8.54 18.41
C LEU A 191 1.99 8.33 19.72
N ALA A 192 1.07 7.37 19.75
CA ALA A 192 0.25 7.09 20.93
C ALA A 192 1.06 6.51 22.10
N VAL A 193 2.04 5.64 21.82
CA VAL A 193 2.95 5.10 22.84
C VAL A 193 3.79 6.22 23.46
N ALA A 194 4.37 7.10 22.61
CA ALA A 194 5.14 8.25 23.08
C ALA A 194 4.27 9.18 23.95
N HIS A 195 3.06 9.48 23.50
CA HIS A 195 2.11 10.29 24.27
C HIS A 195 1.75 9.63 25.61
N ALA A 196 1.47 8.32 25.61
CA ALA A 196 1.08 7.59 26.81
C ALA A 196 2.19 7.53 27.87
N GLY A 197 3.47 7.52 27.44
CA GLY A 197 4.62 7.57 28.32
C GLY A 197 4.94 8.96 28.85
N ALA A 198 4.68 10.01 28.08
CA ALA A 198 5.02 11.39 28.44
C ALA A 198 3.90 12.14 29.17
N ARG A 199 2.63 11.80 28.91
CA ARG A 199 1.47 12.51 29.48
C ARG A 199 1.20 12.03 30.90
N GLU A 200 1.32 12.91 31.88
CA GLU A 200 0.95 12.62 33.27
C GLU A 200 -0.47 13.09 33.59
N GLN A 201 -1.27 12.20 34.19
CA GLN A 201 -2.56 12.51 34.81
C GLN A 201 -2.76 11.64 36.04
N PHE A 202 -3.44 12.19 37.05
CA PHE A 202 -3.63 11.51 38.35
C PHE A 202 -2.31 11.02 38.97
N GLY A 203 -1.25 11.82 38.85
CA GLY A 203 0.05 11.59 39.49
C GLY A 203 0.96 10.53 38.85
N GLN A 204 0.65 10.06 37.64
CA GLN A 204 1.50 9.12 36.90
C GLN A 204 1.31 9.23 35.37
N PRO A 205 2.23 8.70 34.55
CA PRO A 205 2.02 8.57 33.10
C PRO A 205 0.73 7.82 32.78
N ILE A 206 -0.02 8.26 31.77
CA ILE A 206 -1.31 7.63 31.43
C ILE A 206 -1.16 6.17 30.95
N GLY A 207 0.03 5.80 30.45
CA GLY A 207 0.38 4.41 30.14
C GLY A 207 0.34 3.46 31.35
N MET A 208 0.29 3.98 32.58
CA MET A 208 0.13 3.19 33.80
C MET A 208 -1.31 2.76 34.07
N PHE A 209 -2.30 3.27 33.34
CA PHE A 209 -3.69 2.81 33.45
C PHE A 209 -3.96 1.61 32.53
N GLN A 210 -4.65 0.59 33.05
CA GLN A 210 -4.97 -0.63 32.29
C GLN A 210 -5.75 -0.36 31.01
N ALA A 211 -6.69 0.58 31.03
CA ALA A 211 -7.48 0.94 29.86
C ALA A 211 -6.60 1.44 28.69
N VAL A 212 -5.60 2.29 28.98
CA VAL A 212 -4.64 2.78 27.97
C VAL A 212 -3.75 1.65 27.47
N ARG A 213 -3.24 0.79 28.37
CA ARG A 213 -2.44 -0.37 27.96
C ARG A 213 -3.20 -1.33 27.06
N HIS A 214 -4.48 -1.60 27.33
CA HIS A 214 -5.28 -2.48 26.49
C HIS A 214 -5.48 -1.90 25.09
N LEU A 215 -5.72 -0.58 24.96
CA LEU A 215 -5.81 0.08 23.65
C LEU A 215 -4.52 -0.08 22.84
N LEU A 216 -3.37 0.18 23.47
CA LEU A 216 -2.06 0.05 22.82
C LEU A 216 -1.74 -1.41 22.49
N ALA A 217 -2.05 -2.36 23.37
CA ALA A 217 -1.85 -3.79 23.15
C ALA A 217 -2.69 -4.29 21.96
N TRP A 218 -3.98 -3.93 21.89
CA TRP A 218 -4.83 -4.31 20.76
C TRP A 218 -4.40 -3.66 19.45
N ALA A 219 -3.95 -2.41 19.49
CA ALA A 219 -3.37 -1.75 18.32
C ALA A 219 -2.11 -2.50 17.83
N GLN A 220 -1.21 -2.87 18.75
CA GLN A 220 -0.03 -3.68 18.41
C GLN A 220 -0.43 -5.06 17.84
N THR A 221 -1.44 -5.73 18.42
CA THR A 221 -1.94 -7.01 17.91
C THR A 221 -2.41 -6.87 16.45
N ASP A 222 -3.12 -5.79 16.13
CA ASP A 222 -3.60 -5.56 14.76
C ASP A 222 -2.45 -5.31 13.76
N CYS A 223 -1.38 -4.62 14.17
CA CYS A 223 -0.17 -4.45 13.37
C CYS A 223 0.57 -5.78 13.16
N VAL A 224 0.78 -6.57 14.22
CA VAL A 224 1.46 -7.88 14.15
C VAL A 224 0.69 -8.87 13.27
N ALA A 225 -0.64 -8.89 13.38
CA ALA A 225 -1.48 -9.73 12.52
C ALA A 225 -1.37 -9.35 11.04
N LEU A 226 -1.33 -8.05 10.74
CA LEU A 226 -1.16 -7.55 9.39
C LEU A 226 0.25 -7.84 8.84
N GLU A 227 1.28 -7.66 9.65
CA GLU A 227 2.67 -7.99 9.29
C GLU A 227 2.82 -9.49 8.97
N SER A 228 2.26 -10.36 9.80
CA SER A 228 2.31 -11.82 9.60
C SER A 228 1.63 -12.23 8.28
N ALA A 229 0.48 -11.63 7.99
CA ALA A 229 -0.24 -11.85 6.73
C ALA A 229 0.56 -11.31 5.53
N ALA A 230 1.19 -10.15 5.67
CA ALA A 230 1.98 -9.54 4.60
C ALA A 230 3.21 -10.39 4.26
N VAL A 231 3.98 -10.83 5.27
CA VAL A 231 5.15 -11.71 5.07
C VAL A 231 4.76 -12.99 4.33
N THR A 232 3.58 -13.55 4.63
CA THR A 232 3.07 -14.72 3.92
C THR A 232 2.72 -14.38 2.47
N ALA A 233 1.98 -13.29 2.24
CA ALA A 233 1.50 -12.92 0.92
C ALA A 233 2.62 -12.50 -0.04
N VAL A 234 3.65 -11.79 0.42
CA VAL A 234 4.78 -11.38 -0.44
C VAL A 234 5.62 -12.58 -0.92
N ARG A 235 5.66 -13.66 -0.14
CA ARG A 235 6.33 -14.90 -0.54
C ARG A 235 5.62 -15.62 -1.68
N LEU A 236 4.35 -15.34 -1.90
CA LEU A 236 3.58 -15.96 -2.98
C LEU A 236 3.86 -15.22 -4.28
N ASP A 237 4.39 -15.93 -5.26
CA ASP A 237 4.77 -15.35 -6.56
C ASP A 237 3.64 -15.37 -7.60
N GLU A 238 2.42 -15.77 -7.24
CA GLU A 238 1.35 -15.96 -8.22
C GLU A 238 0.11 -15.11 -7.97
N ALA A 239 -0.44 -14.58 -9.06
CA ALA A 239 -1.74 -13.90 -9.12
C ALA A 239 -2.92 -14.88 -9.33
N THR A 240 -2.70 -16.18 -9.15
CA THR A 240 -3.68 -17.27 -9.35
C THR A 240 -3.75 -18.10 -8.05
N PRO A 241 -4.94 -18.64 -7.67
CA PRO A 241 -5.59 -18.46 -6.35
C PRO A 241 -5.02 -19.23 -5.13
N PRO A 242 -5.45 -18.84 -3.90
CA PRO A 242 -6.61 -17.98 -3.63
C PRO A 242 -6.33 -16.62 -2.98
N ARG A 243 -6.41 -15.58 -3.84
CA ARG A 243 -6.84 -14.20 -3.50
C ARG A 243 -6.15 -13.60 -2.27
N HIS A 244 -4.88 -13.94 -2.06
CA HIS A 244 -4.11 -13.52 -0.89
C HIS A 244 -3.92 -12.00 -0.84
N ASP A 245 -3.76 -11.37 -2.00
CA ASP A 245 -3.73 -9.92 -2.16
C ASP A 245 -5.01 -9.26 -1.64
N GLU A 246 -6.18 -9.85 -1.94
CA GLU A 246 -7.46 -9.34 -1.48
C GLU A 246 -7.65 -9.53 0.02
N VAL A 247 -7.30 -10.71 0.54
CA VAL A 247 -7.34 -11.00 1.99
C VAL A 247 -6.45 -10.01 2.73
N LEU A 248 -5.22 -9.83 2.26
CA LEU A 248 -4.26 -8.92 2.87
C LEU A 248 -4.76 -7.47 2.81
N LYS A 249 -5.20 -7.00 1.64
CA LYS A 249 -5.71 -5.63 1.47
C LYS A 249 -6.96 -5.37 2.32
N ALA A 250 -7.87 -6.33 2.41
CA ALA A 250 -9.05 -6.24 3.27
C ALA A 250 -8.71 -6.25 4.76
N LEU A 251 -7.72 -7.05 5.16
CA LEU A 251 -7.19 -7.05 6.51
C LEU A 251 -6.51 -5.70 6.83
N ALA A 252 -5.70 -5.18 5.92
CA ALA A 252 -4.98 -3.93 6.08
C ALA A 252 -5.93 -2.77 6.33
N GLY A 253 -6.94 -2.59 5.48
CA GLY A 253 -7.92 -1.50 5.65
C GLY A 253 -8.69 -1.59 6.97
N ARG A 254 -9.11 -2.78 7.40
CA ARG A 254 -9.81 -2.98 8.68
C ARG A 254 -8.90 -2.75 9.89
N ASN A 255 -7.71 -3.37 9.90
CA ASN A 255 -6.76 -3.30 11.01
C ASN A 255 -6.21 -1.88 11.14
N GLY A 256 -5.78 -1.27 10.03
CA GLY A 256 -5.24 0.08 10.01
C GLY A 256 -6.23 1.11 10.58
N ARG A 257 -7.51 1.04 10.22
CA ARG A 257 -8.56 1.90 10.80
C ARG A 257 -8.70 1.70 12.31
N ARG A 258 -8.79 0.44 12.78
CA ARG A 258 -8.88 0.14 14.22
C ARG A 258 -7.67 0.64 14.99
N VAL A 259 -6.47 0.54 14.42
CA VAL A 259 -5.24 1.07 15.02
C VAL A 259 -5.33 2.60 15.12
N CYS A 260 -5.74 3.30 14.06
CA CYS A 260 -5.92 4.75 14.07
C CYS A 260 -6.96 5.20 15.11
N GLU A 261 -8.09 4.50 15.24
CA GLU A 261 -9.15 4.82 16.21
C GLU A 261 -8.70 4.62 17.66
N ARG A 262 -8.02 3.50 17.95
CA ARG A 262 -7.50 3.23 19.30
C ARG A 262 -6.40 4.20 19.70
N THR A 263 -5.51 4.53 18.78
CA THR A 263 -4.42 5.49 19.03
C THR A 263 -4.97 6.90 19.20
N LEU A 264 -6.01 7.30 18.46
CA LEU A 264 -6.72 8.56 18.67
C LEU A 264 -7.31 8.66 20.07
N GLN A 265 -7.91 7.57 20.56
CA GLN A 265 -8.47 7.53 21.92
C GLN A 265 -7.38 7.69 23.01
N VAL A 266 -6.18 7.15 22.78
CA VAL A 266 -5.04 7.33 23.70
C VAL A 266 -4.52 8.77 23.68
N LEU A 267 -4.48 9.40 22.52
CA LEU A 267 -4.07 10.80 22.37
C LEU A 267 -5.10 11.78 22.97
N GLY A 268 -6.38 11.41 22.94
CA GLY A 268 -7.46 12.30 23.40
C GLY A 268 -7.58 13.53 22.51
N ALA A 269 -7.91 14.69 23.11
CA ALA A 269 -8.23 15.91 22.36
C ALA A 269 -7.10 16.38 21.42
N ILE A 270 -5.83 16.20 21.80
CA ILE A 270 -4.69 16.62 20.96
C ILE A 270 -4.64 15.87 19.62
N GLY A 271 -5.11 14.61 19.59
CA GLY A 271 -5.13 13.82 18.36
C GLY A 271 -6.12 14.33 17.31
N PHE A 272 -7.09 15.15 17.70
CA PHE A 272 -8.06 15.77 16.79
C PHE A 272 -7.59 17.11 16.22
N THR A 273 -6.48 17.66 16.69
CA THR A 273 -6.02 18.99 16.27
C THR A 273 -5.15 18.91 15.02
N ALA A 274 -5.09 20.01 14.26
CA ALA A 274 -4.30 20.09 13.04
C ALA A 274 -2.79 20.07 13.29
N GLU A 275 -2.36 20.42 14.51
CA GLU A 275 -0.96 20.45 14.92
C GLU A 275 -0.39 19.05 15.19
N HIS A 276 -1.24 18.06 15.46
CA HIS A 276 -0.81 16.71 15.79
C HIS A 276 -0.81 15.80 14.56
N SER A 277 0.30 15.11 14.29
CA SER A 277 0.49 14.31 13.06
C SER A 277 -0.43 13.07 12.90
N HIS A 278 -1.22 12.71 13.92
CA HIS A 278 -2.12 11.54 13.88
C HIS A 278 -3.07 11.60 12.68
N HIS A 279 -3.66 12.76 12.42
CA HIS A 279 -4.63 12.93 11.34
C HIS A 279 -4.00 12.65 9.97
N HIS A 280 -2.70 12.90 9.77
CA HIS A 280 -2.00 12.54 8.54
C HIS A 280 -1.99 11.02 8.33
N PHE A 281 -1.56 10.25 9.33
CA PHE A 281 -1.58 8.79 9.22
C PHE A 281 -2.99 8.24 9.06
N HIS A 282 -3.96 8.75 9.82
CA HIS A 282 -5.34 8.31 9.72
C HIS A 282 -5.91 8.59 8.32
N SER A 283 -5.75 9.81 7.79
CA SER A 283 -6.17 10.14 6.42
C SER A 283 -5.46 9.30 5.37
N ARG A 284 -4.17 8.95 5.58
CA ARG A 284 -3.43 8.05 4.70
C ARG A 284 -4.05 6.65 4.65
N VAL A 285 -4.35 6.06 5.80
CA VAL A 285 -5.03 4.76 5.89
C VAL A 285 -6.39 4.78 5.18
N LEU A 286 -7.18 5.84 5.37
CA LEU A 286 -8.49 5.98 4.72
C LEU A 286 -8.38 6.11 3.19
N ALA A 287 -7.43 6.92 2.71
CA ALA A 287 -7.21 7.10 1.29
C ALA A 287 -6.75 5.80 0.61
N LEU A 288 -5.78 5.11 1.21
CA LEU A 288 -5.24 3.84 0.71
C LEU A 288 -6.26 2.70 0.79
N ASP A 289 -7.10 2.65 1.83
CA ASP A 289 -8.20 1.69 1.91
C ASP A 289 -9.15 1.88 0.72
N ALA A 290 -9.39 3.11 0.28
CA ALA A 290 -10.24 3.40 -0.87
C ALA A 290 -9.65 3.07 -2.25
N LEU A 291 -8.36 2.71 -2.34
CA LEU A 291 -7.69 2.33 -3.58
C LEU A 291 -7.65 0.81 -3.76
N LEU A 292 -7.72 0.34 -5.02
CA LEU A 292 -7.57 -1.08 -5.41
C LEU A 292 -8.56 -2.05 -4.74
N GLY A 293 -9.74 -1.52 -4.37
CA GLY A 293 -10.77 -2.22 -3.61
C GLY A 293 -10.73 -1.85 -2.13
N THR A 294 -11.89 -1.41 -1.62
CA THR A 294 -12.07 -1.16 -0.19
C THR A 294 -12.06 -2.44 0.59
N SER A 295 -11.67 -2.36 1.86
CA SER A 295 -11.78 -3.49 2.78
C SER A 295 -13.19 -4.08 2.84
N ALA A 296 -14.24 -3.28 2.69
CA ALA A 296 -15.62 -3.74 2.64
C ALA A 296 -15.94 -4.50 1.34
N GLU A 297 -15.59 -3.95 0.18
CA GLU A 297 -15.81 -4.58 -1.13
C GLU A 297 -15.05 -5.91 -1.24
N LEU A 298 -13.78 -5.91 -0.84
CA LEU A 298 -12.94 -7.10 -0.88
C LEU A 298 -13.44 -8.17 0.11
N THR A 299 -13.85 -7.80 1.32
CA THR A 299 -14.46 -8.74 2.26
C THR A 299 -15.74 -9.37 1.69
N HIS A 300 -16.59 -8.56 1.04
CA HIS A 300 -17.80 -9.05 0.39
C HIS A 300 -17.50 -9.98 -0.79
N ALA A 301 -16.54 -9.61 -1.63
CA ALA A 301 -16.12 -10.42 -2.78
C ALA A 301 -15.49 -11.75 -2.34
N LEU A 302 -14.67 -11.74 -1.28
CA LEU A 302 -14.11 -12.94 -0.67
C LEU A 302 -15.21 -13.83 -0.10
N GLY A 303 -16.17 -13.27 0.65
CA GLY A 303 -17.30 -14.02 1.20
C GLY A 303 -18.17 -14.66 0.11
N THR A 304 -18.41 -13.94 -0.99
CA THR A 304 -19.12 -14.46 -2.17
C THR A 304 -18.36 -15.63 -2.80
N TRP A 305 -17.05 -15.48 -2.97
CA TRP A 305 -16.19 -16.52 -3.52
C TRP A 305 -16.13 -17.77 -2.64
N VAL A 306 -15.99 -17.64 -1.31
CA VAL A 306 -16.03 -18.77 -0.37
C VAL A 306 -17.36 -19.51 -0.47
N ARG A 307 -18.49 -18.78 -0.56
CA ARG A 307 -19.81 -19.39 -0.71
C ARG A 307 -19.96 -20.18 -2.01
N GLN A 308 -19.40 -19.69 -3.11
CA GLN A 308 -19.51 -20.30 -4.43
C GLN A 308 -18.58 -21.50 -4.58
N THR A 309 -17.32 -21.36 -4.17
CA THR A 309 -16.27 -22.38 -4.36
C THR A 309 -16.20 -23.40 -3.23
N ARG A 310 -16.76 -23.09 -2.06
CA ARG A 310 -16.58 -23.84 -0.81
C ARG A 310 -15.11 -24.09 -0.47
N THR A 311 -14.23 -23.23 -0.98
CA THR A 311 -12.79 -23.28 -0.76
C THR A 311 -12.44 -22.22 0.26
N ASP A 312 -11.63 -22.58 1.27
CA ASP A 312 -11.06 -21.61 2.20
C ASP A 312 -9.88 -20.92 1.51
N PRO A 313 -9.74 -19.58 1.54
CA PRO A 313 -8.50 -18.94 1.09
C PRO A 313 -7.30 -19.32 1.97
N ALA A 314 -7.51 -19.94 3.13
CA ALA A 314 -6.47 -20.46 3.99
C ALA A 314 -5.67 -21.58 3.29
N VAL A 315 -4.45 -21.22 2.89
CA VAL A 315 -3.22 -21.85 3.35
C VAL A 315 -3.47 -23.23 3.97
N ASN A 316 -3.24 -24.29 3.19
CA ASN A 316 -3.34 -25.68 3.64
C ASN A 316 -2.73 -25.80 5.06
N ALA A 317 -3.41 -26.48 5.99
CA ALA A 317 -2.92 -26.67 7.37
C ALA A 317 -1.45 -27.15 7.43
N ALA A 318 -0.98 -27.82 6.37
CA ALA A 318 0.42 -28.17 6.16
C ALA A 318 1.41 -26.98 6.20
N VAL A 319 1.02 -25.77 5.77
CA VAL A 319 1.87 -24.56 5.77
C VAL A 319 1.88 -23.88 7.14
N LEU A 320 0.77 -23.93 7.89
CA LEU A 320 0.71 -23.44 9.28
C LEU A 320 1.39 -24.40 10.29
N LEU A 321 1.36 -25.71 9.99
CA LEU A 321 1.96 -26.77 10.81
C LEU A 321 3.33 -27.23 10.30
N ALA A 322 3.85 -26.63 9.21
CA ALA A 322 5.24 -26.76 8.80
C ALA A 322 6.11 -26.03 9.83
N ASN A 323 6.35 -26.73 10.94
CA ASN A 323 7.40 -26.42 11.89
C ASN A 323 8.71 -26.21 11.11
N PRO A 324 9.39 -25.05 11.23
CA PRO A 324 10.76 -24.94 10.78
C PRO A 324 11.62 -25.75 11.75
N ARG A 325 11.84 -27.03 11.44
CA ARG A 325 12.99 -27.77 11.97
C ARG A 325 14.22 -27.40 11.15
#